data_AF-A0AAU0UHR6-F1
#
_entry.id   AF-A0AAU0UHR6-F1
#
_cell.length_a   1.000
_cell.length_b   1.000
_cell.length_c   1.000
_cell.angle_alpha   90.00
_cell.angle_beta   90.00
_cell.angle_gamma   90.00
#
_symmetry.space_group_name_H-M   'P 1'
#
loop_
_entity.id
_entity.type
_entity.pdbx_description
1 polymer ?
#
loop_
_entity_poly.entity_id
_entity_poly.type
_entity_poly.pdbx_seq_one_letter_code
_entity_poly.pdbx_strand_id
1 'polypeptide(L)'
;MAKKTSPFEDLFYIASKLPWWVSAMIAIASGVYLHSIAIAQTPIYSGMQHLDSMIFNTAFKTFATFGQYLVPLIFLGGAAASVFGRRKRRRLLAAVAMPGGKTLEGITWQQFELLVGEALRHQGFSVQETGGNGPDGGVDLVARKDGEKYLVQCKQWRSLQVGVPTVRELYGAMAAEGATGGFVITSGRFTGPAKQFASGRNLRLVDGELLNQWIAATKRPGPRPTSAVVEEQVEPVIVPEVAKAPPVAEPSAKPSPAKPVAPACPHCRKPMVIRVARSGANAGGDFWGCSSYPGCKGIRPIFRPL
;
A
#
# COMPACT_ATOMS: atom_id res chain seq x y z
N MET A 1 -9.65 25.26 -5.04
CA MET A 1 -10.87 25.74 -4.33
C MET A 1 -11.42 24.60 -3.50
N ALA A 2 -11.27 24.65 -2.17
CA ALA A 2 -11.89 23.67 -1.29
C ALA A 2 -13.41 23.89 -1.29
N LYS A 3 -14.18 22.88 -1.73
CA LYS A 3 -15.64 22.91 -1.71
C LYS A 3 -16.05 22.93 -0.23
N LYS A 4 -16.68 24.02 0.25
CA LYS A 4 -17.24 24.08 1.61
C LYS A 4 -18.37 23.06 1.69
N THR A 5 -18.09 21.87 2.19
CA THR A 5 -19.10 20.85 2.47
C THR A 5 -19.94 21.30 3.66
N SER A 6 -21.22 20.97 3.64
CA SER A 6 -22.08 21.25 4.80
C SER A 6 -21.74 20.27 5.93
N PRO A 7 -21.89 20.66 7.21
CA PRO A 7 -21.62 19.76 8.34
C PRO A 7 -22.48 18.47 8.30
N PHE A 8 -23.64 18.51 7.64
CA PHE A 8 -24.48 17.33 7.40
C PHE A 8 -23.90 16.38 6.35
N GLU A 9 -23.31 16.91 5.27
CA GLU A 9 -22.62 16.10 4.27
C GLU A 9 -21.40 15.40 4.86
N ASP A 10 -20.63 16.11 5.70
CA ASP A 10 -19.46 15.54 6.37
C ASP A 10 -19.88 14.43 7.34
N LEU A 11 -20.94 14.66 8.12
CA LEU A 11 -21.47 13.65 9.05
C LEU A 11 -21.99 12.40 8.31
N PHE A 12 -22.74 12.61 7.22
CA PHE A 12 -23.22 11.50 6.38
C PHE A 12 -22.06 10.76 5.71
N TYR A 13 -21.05 11.48 5.21
CA TYR A 13 -19.86 10.89 4.61
C TYR A 13 -19.11 10.01 5.62
N ILE A 14 -18.90 10.50 6.83
CA ILE A 14 -18.28 9.73 7.92
C ILE A 14 -19.14 8.49 8.24
N ALA A 15 -20.46 8.66 8.40
CA ALA A 15 -21.39 7.55 8.66
C ALA A 15 -21.34 6.47 7.56
N SER A 16 -21.20 6.87 6.30
CA SER A 16 -21.12 5.95 5.15
C SER A 16 -19.84 5.11 5.12
N LYS A 17 -18.74 5.60 5.71
CA LYS A 17 -17.45 4.88 5.79
C LYS A 17 -17.37 3.92 6.96
N LEU A 18 -18.13 4.14 8.03
CA LEU A 18 -18.13 3.28 9.21
C LEU A 18 -18.69 1.88 8.90
N PRO A 19 -18.30 0.84 9.67
CA PRO A 19 -19.02 -0.42 9.67
C PRO A 19 -20.50 -0.18 9.94
N TRP A 20 -21.37 -0.84 9.18
CA TRP A 20 -22.83 -0.62 9.28
C TRP A 20 -23.36 -0.82 10.70
N TRP A 21 -22.77 -1.75 11.46
CA TRP A 21 -23.14 -2.01 12.85
C TRP A 21 -22.73 -0.86 13.77
N VAL A 22 -21.59 -0.21 13.54
CA VAL A 22 -21.17 0.98 14.29
C VAL A 22 -22.14 2.12 13.99
N SER A 23 -22.46 2.34 12.72
CA SER A 23 -23.40 3.39 12.32
C SER A 23 -24.79 3.16 12.92
N ALA A 24 -25.27 1.91 12.95
CA ALA A 24 -26.54 1.55 13.60
C ALA A 24 -26.51 1.75 15.12
N MET A 25 -25.41 1.39 15.79
CA MET A 25 -25.25 1.63 17.24
C MET A 25 -25.25 3.11 17.58
N ILE A 26 -24.56 3.94 16.77
CA ILE A 26 -24.57 5.40 16.95
C ILE A 26 -25.97 5.96 16.71
N ALA A 27 -26.71 5.47 15.71
CA ALA A 27 -28.10 5.88 15.48
C ALA A 27 -28.98 5.62 16.72
N ILE A 28 -28.88 4.44 17.32
CA ILE A 28 -29.66 4.08 18.52
C ILE A 28 -29.21 4.93 19.71
N ALA A 29 -27.91 5.01 19.99
CA ALA A 29 -27.38 5.75 21.14
C ALA A 29 -27.71 7.25 21.06
N SER A 30 -27.52 7.86 19.89
CA SER A 30 -27.86 9.27 19.66
C SER A 30 -29.35 9.53 19.78
N GLY A 31 -30.20 8.63 19.26
CA GLY A 31 -31.65 8.69 19.41
C GLY A 31 -32.09 8.64 20.87
N VAL A 32 -31.62 7.65 21.64
CA VAL A 32 -31.96 7.49 23.07
C VAL A 32 -31.50 8.71 23.87
N TYR A 33 -30.27 9.19 23.64
CA TYR A 33 -29.72 10.34 24.34
C TYR A 33 -30.49 11.64 24.04
N LEU A 34 -30.74 11.95 22.77
CA LEU A 34 -31.47 13.16 22.39
C LEU A 34 -32.94 13.09 22.81
N HIS A 35 -33.55 11.91 22.74
CA HIS A 35 -34.89 11.70 23.26
C HIS A 35 -34.96 11.96 24.77
N SER A 36 -33.97 11.48 25.54
CA SER A 36 -33.91 11.71 26.99
C SER A 36 -33.87 13.20 27.36
N ILE A 37 -33.18 14.02 26.56
CA ILE A 37 -33.10 15.47 26.74
C ILE A 37 -34.41 16.16 26.28
N ALA A 38 -35.00 15.69 25.19
CA ALA A 38 -36.23 16.26 24.65
C ALA A 38 -37.42 16.10 25.63
N ILE A 39 -37.49 14.96 26.32
CA ILE A 39 -38.53 14.70 27.33
C ILE A 39 -38.22 15.31 28.71
N ALA A 40 -36.97 15.73 28.95
CA ALA A 40 -36.59 16.34 30.22
C ALA A 40 -37.37 17.65 30.45
N GLN A 41 -37.96 17.79 31.64
CA GLN A 41 -38.68 19.00 32.01
C GLN A 41 -37.70 20.18 32.14
N THR A 42 -38.03 21.32 31.54
CA THR A 42 -37.22 22.53 31.68
C THR A 42 -37.49 23.15 33.05
N PRO A 43 -36.45 23.43 33.87
CA PRO A 43 -36.64 24.12 35.14
C PRO A 43 -37.26 25.50 34.92
N ILE A 44 -38.19 25.87 35.79
CA ILE A 44 -38.86 27.18 35.74
C ILE A 44 -37.92 28.19 36.41
N TYR A 45 -37.30 29.04 35.62
CA TYR A 45 -36.44 30.11 36.11
C TYR A 45 -37.28 31.36 36.36
N SER A 46 -37.42 31.77 37.62
CA SER A 46 -38.03 33.05 37.98
C SER A 46 -36.96 34.12 38.15
N GLY A 47 -37.05 35.23 37.41
CA GLY A 47 -36.19 36.40 37.57
C GLY A 47 -35.23 36.66 36.40
N MET A 48 -34.81 37.92 36.27
CA MET A 48 -34.02 38.43 35.13
C MET A 48 -32.53 38.00 35.17
N GLN A 49 -32.07 37.40 36.27
CA GLN A 49 -30.68 36.99 36.51
C GLN A 49 -30.28 35.67 35.83
N HIS A 50 -31.23 34.92 35.23
CA HIS A 50 -30.99 33.61 34.59
C HIS A 50 -31.32 33.59 33.09
N LEU A 51 -31.38 34.78 32.46
CA LEU A 51 -31.79 34.96 31.07
C LEU A 51 -30.90 34.19 30.07
N ASP A 52 -29.60 34.12 30.34
CA ASP A 52 -28.60 33.37 29.57
C ASP A 52 -28.86 31.86 29.58
N SER A 53 -29.06 31.28 30.76
CA SER A 53 -29.31 29.86 30.97
C SER A 53 -30.67 29.43 30.40
N MET A 54 -31.68 30.31 30.45
CA MET A 54 -32.98 30.09 29.81
C MET A 54 -32.85 30.01 28.30
N ILE A 55 -32.15 30.96 27.68
CA ILE A 55 -31.95 30.99 26.22
C ILE A 55 -31.16 29.74 25.79
N PHE A 56 -30.08 29.41 26.50
CA PHE A 56 -29.26 28.24 26.18
C PHE A 56 -30.04 26.93 26.31
N ASN A 57 -30.76 26.71 27.41
CA ASN A 57 -31.54 25.48 27.62
C ASN A 57 -32.71 25.35 26.63
N THR A 58 -33.37 26.45 26.29
CA THR A 58 -34.47 26.45 25.32
C THR A 58 -33.96 26.17 23.91
N ALA A 59 -32.87 26.81 23.52
CA ALA A 59 -32.21 26.55 22.24
C ALA A 59 -31.74 25.09 22.17
N PHE A 60 -31.04 24.60 23.19
CA PHE A 60 -30.52 23.23 23.24
C PHE A 60 -31.63 22.18 23.18
N LYS A 61 -32.75 22.39 23.89
CA LYS A 61 -33.92 21.51 23.83
C LYS A 61 -34.61 21.52 22.47
N THR A 62 -34.70 22.68 21.83
CA THR A 62 -35.20 22.79 20.45
C THR A 62 -34.32 21.98 19.50
N PHE A 63 -33.00 22.12 19.60
CA PHE A 63 -32.05 21.31 18.84
C PHE A 63 -32.20 19.81 19.13
N ALA A 64 -32.36 19.40 20.40
CA ALA A 64 -32.56 18.00 20.77
C ALA A 64 -33.87 17.43 20.20
N THR A 65 -34.94 18.22 20.20
CA THR A 65 -36.28 17.82 19.71
C THR A 65 -36.28 17.50 18.22
N PHE A 66 -35.57 18.30 17.40
CA PHE A 66 -35.38 18.00 15.98
C PHE A 66 -34.26 16.96 15.74
N GLY A 67 -33.18 17.07 16.51
CA GLY A 67 -31.99 16.22 16.41
C GLY A 67 -32.26 14.75 16.70
N GLN A 68 -33.21 14.44 17.59
CA GLN A 68 -33.57 13.05 17.94
C GLN A 68 -34.03 12.22 16.73
N TYR A 69 -34.55 12.87 15.68
CA TYR A 69 -34.94 12.21 14.44
C TYR A 69 -33.87 12.37 13.35
N LEU A 70 -33.31 13.57 13.24
CA LEU A 70 -32.36 13.89 12.17
C LEU A 70 -31.06 13.08 12.29
N VAL A 71 -30.48 12.99 13.49
CA VAL A 71 -29.19 12.32 13.70
C VAL A 71 -29.32 10.81 13.47
N PRO A 72 -30.29 10.08 14.07
CA PRO A 72 -30.46 8.66 13.78
C PRO A 72 -30.78 8.38 12.32
N LEU A 73 -31.58 9.22 11.64
CA LEU A 73 -31.88 9.08 10.22
C LEU A 73 -30.61 9.15 9.36
N ILE A 74 -29.70 10.09 9.63
CA ILE A 74 -28.42 10.24 8.92
C ILE A 74 -27.56 8.99 9.12
N PHE A 75 -27.43 8.49 10.34
CA PHE A 75 -26.65 7.29 10.63
C PHE A 75 -27.29 5.99 10.10
N LEU A 76 -28.62 5.90 10.05
CA LEU A 76 -29.32 4.79 9.38
C LEU A 76 -29.12 4.84 7.87
N GLY A 77 -29.19 6.02 7.26
CA GLY A 77 -28.85 6.23 5.85
C GLY A 77 -27.39 5.86 5.54
N GLY A 78 -26.46 6.27 6.40
CA GLY A 78 -25.04 5.89 6.33
C GLY A 78 -24.83 4.38 6.48
N ALA A 79 -25.54 3.73 7.40
CA ALA A 79 -25.50 2.28 7.59
C ALA A 79 -26.00 1.55 6.34
N ALA A 80 -27.13 1.99 5.77
CA ALA A 80 -27.64 1.46 4.51
C ALA A 80 -26.61 1.63 3.39
N ALA A 81 -26.09 2.84 3.18
CA ALA A 81 -25.05 3.12 2.18
C ALA A 81 -23.81 2.22 2.37
N SER A 82 -23.35 2.03 3.61
CA SER A 82 -22.24 1.13 3.95
C SER A 82 -22.53 -0.33 3.61
N VAL A 83 -23.75 -0.82 3.91
CA VAL A 83 -24.19 -2.18 3.53
C VAL A 83 -24.27 -2.33 2.02
N PHE A 84 -24.95 -1.40 1.32
CA PHE A 84 -25.12 -1.46 -0.14
C PHE A 84 -23.78 -1.35 -0.87
N GLY A 85 -22.88 -0.48 -0.43
CA GLY A 85 -21.52 -0.36 -0.96
C GLY A 85 -20.71 -1.64 -0.77
N ARG A 86 -20.73 -2.23 0.44
CA ARG A 86 -20.04 -3.51 0.72
C ARG A 86 -20.66 -4.68 -0.04
N ARG A 87 -21.99 -4.77 -0.15
CA ARG A 87 -22.68 -5.82 -0.91
C ARG A 87 -22.43 -5.71 -2.41
N LYS A 88 -22.49 -4.50 -2.98
CA LYS A 88 -22.19 -4.24 -4.40
C LYS A 88 -20.75 -4.62 -4.72
N ARG A 89 -19.80 -4.21 -3.88
CA ARG A 89 -18.39 -4.58 -4.01
C ARG A 89 -18.17 -6.10 -3.93
N ARG A 90 -18.78 -6.78 -2.96
CA ARG A 90 -18.73 -8.26 -2.84
C ARG A 90 -19.38 -8.98 -4.03
N ARG A 91 -20.48 -8.46 -4.59
CA ARG A 91 -21.14 -9.03 -5.78
C ARG A 91 -20.31 -8.84 -7.04
N LEU A 92 -19.66 -7.68 -7.22
CA LEU A 92 -18.73 -7.43 -8.32
C LEU A 92 -17.50 -8.35 -8.24
N LEU A 93 -16.96 -8.55 -7.04
CA LEU A 93 -15.87 -9.50 -6.79
C LEU A 93 -16.28 -10.95 -7.11
N ALA A 94 -17.48 -11.36 -6.68
CA ALA A 94 -18.00 -12.69 -6.97
C ALA A 94 -18.22 -12.90 -8.48
N ALA A 95 -18.67 -11.87 -9.21
CA ALA A 95 -18.88 -11.95 -10.66
C ALA A 95 -17.56 -12.07 -11.45
N VAL A 96 -16.48 -11.41 -11.01
CA VAL A 96 -15.15 -11.48 -11.66
C VAL A 96 -14.41 -12.77 -11.29
N ALA A 97 -14.70 -13.35 -10.12
CA ALA A 97 -14.12 -14.63 -9.69
C ALA A 97 -14.70 -15.85 -10.43
N MET A 98 -15.76 -15.70 -11.22
CA MET A 98 -16.42 -16.83 -11.91
C MET A 98 -15.53 -17.47 -12.99
N PRO A 99 -15.59 -18.80 -13.19
CA PRO A 99 -14.81 -19.49 -14.21
C PRO A 99 -15.27 -19.10 -15.63
N GLY A 100 -14.33 -18.74 -16.50
CA GLY A 100 -14.59 -18.53 -17.95
C GLY A 100 -15.11 -17.16 -18.39
N GLY A 101 -15.24 -16.18 -17.49
CA GLY A 101 -15.81 -14.86 -17.81
C GLY A 101 -14.77 -13.77 -18.13
N LYS A 102 -14.51 -13.55 -19.42
CA LYS A 102 -13.65 -12.50 -20.03
C LYS A 102 -12.19 -12.48 -19.56
N THR A 103 -11.29 -12.70 -20.52
CA THR A 103 -9.88 -12.32 -20.50
C THR A 103 -9.71 -10.97 -19.79
N LEU A 104 -8.61 -10.73 -19.07
CA LEU A 104 -8.27 -9.46 -18.37
C LEU A 104 -8.50 -8.17 -19.21
N GLU A 105 -8.69 -8.34 -20.52
CA GLU A 105 -9.09 -7.37 -21.54
C GLU A 105 -10.51 -6.80 -21.37
N GLY A 106 -11.43 -7.49 -20.70
CA GLY A 106 -12.85 -7.11 -20.63
C GLY A 106 -13.32 -6.42 -19.35
N ILE A 107 -12.42 -6.15 -18.40
CA ILE A 107 -12.75 -5.55 -17.09
C ILE A 107 -12.40 -4.06 -17.04
N THR A 108 -13.12 -3.30 -16.23
CA THR A 108 -12.86 -1.86 -16.04
C THR A 108 -11.61 -1.63 -15.18
N TRP A 109 -11.02 -0.43 -15.23
CA TRP A 109 -9.85 -0.07 -14.41
C TRP A 109 -10.09 -0.27 -12.91
N GLN A 110 -11.25 0.16 -12.40
CA GLN A 110 -11.65 -0.07 -11.00
C GLN A 110 -11.77 -1.55 -10.64
N GLN A 111 -12.25 -2.39 -11.58
CA GLN A 111 -12.34 -3.84 -11.37
C GLN A 111 -10.96 -4.50 -11.38
N PHE A 112 -10.04 -4.00 -12.20
CA PHE A 112 -8.65 -4.47 -12.24
C PHE A 112 -7.92 -4.17 -10.94
N GLU A 113 -7.97 -2.94 -10.42
CA GLU A 113 -7.38 -2.58 -9.13
C GLU A 113 -7.92 -3.45 -7.99
N LEU A 114 -9.24 -3.67 -7.99
CA LEU A 114 -9.91 -4.48 -6.99
C LEU A 114 -9.46 -5.95 -7.04
N LEU A 115 -9.33 -6.52 -8.25
CA LEU A 115 -8.83 -7.87 -8.48
C LEU A 115 -7.38 -8.03 -8.03
N VAL A 116 -6.53 -7.06 -8.38
CA VAL A 116 -5.13 -7.00 -7.94
C VAL A 116 -5.04 -6.91 -6.41
N GLY A 117 -5.90 -6.08 -5.80
CA GLY A 117 -5.99 -5.98 -4.35
C GLY A 117 -6.35 -7.31 -3.68
N GLU A 118 -7.30 -8.07 -4.23
CA GLU A 118 -7.62 -9.41 -3.72
C GLU A 118 -6.50 -10.43 -3.92
N ALA A 119 -5.83 -10.41 -5.08
CA ALA A 119 -4.69 -11.28 -5.36
C ALA A 119 -3.53 -11.04 -4.37
N LEU A 120 -3.29 -9.79 -4.00
CA LEU A 120 -2.32 -9.41 -2.97
C LEU A 120 -2.79 -9.83 -1.57
N ARG A 121 -4.07 -9.67 -1.24
CA ARG A 121 -4.63 -10.16 0.04
C ARG A 121 -4.45 -11.67 0.20
N HIS A 122 -4.65 -12.43 -0.86
CA HIS A 122 -4.40 -13.88 -0.85
C HIS A 122 -2.92 -14.26 -0.66
N GLN A 123 -1.98 -13.35 -0.97
CA GLN A 123 -0.54 -13.54 -0.69
C GLN A 123 -0.13 -13.09 0.73
N GLY A 124 -1.10 -12.75 1.58
CA GLY A 124 -0.88 -12.34 2.97
C GLY A 124 -0.62 -10.85 3.13
N PHE A 125 -0.90 -10.01 2.13
CA PHE A 125 -0.81 -8.55 2.28
C PHE A 125 -2.13 -7.97 2.78
N SER A 126 -2.08 -7.01 3.69
CA SER A 126 -3.21 -6.12 3.95
C SER A 126 -3.20 -4.99 2.92
N VAL A 127 -4.29 -4.82 2.17
CA VAL A 127 -4.34 -3.85 1.06
C VAL A 127 -5.38 -2.76 1.34
N GLN A 128 -4.95 -1.51 1.24
CA GLN A 128 -5.78 -0.31 1.29
C GLN A 128 -5.84 0.30 -0.11
N GLU A 129 -7.05 0.61 -0.57
CA GLU A 129 -7.27 1.32 -1.83
C GLU A 129 -7.13 2.82 -1.58
N THR A 130 -6.28 3.49 -2.34
CA THR A 130 -6.02 4.92 -2.17
C THR A 130 -7.20 5.77 -2.67
N GLY A 131 -8.12 5.17 -3.45
CA GLY A 131 -9.33 5.82 -3.94
C GLY A 131 -8.97 6.84 -5.01
N GLY A 132 -8.91 6.39 -6.27
CA GLY A 132 -8.32 7.12 -7.40
C GLY A 132 -8.96 8.46 -7.77
N ASN A 133 -8.72 9.51 -6.99
CA ASN A 133 -8.97 10.90 -7.36
C ASN A 133 -8.02 11.88 -6.62
N GLY A 134 -6.79 11.46 -6.33
CA GLY A 134 -5.71 12.32 -5.85
C GLY A 134 -4.61 12.49 -6.91
N PRO A 135 -3.80 13.57 -6.85
CA PRO A 135 -2.57 13.72 -7.64
C PRO A 135 -1.45 12.78 -7.13
N ASP A 136 -1.79 11.53 -6.78
CA ASP A 136 -1.00 10.63 -5.95
C ASP A 136 0.07 9.86 -6.74
N GLY A 137 0.78 10.54 -7.64
CA GLY A 137 1.99 10.01 -8.30
C GLY A 137 1.79 8.66 -9.04
N GLY A 138 0.55 8.30 -9.35
CA GLY A 138 0.21 7.03 -9.98
C GLY A 138 0.24 5.80 -9.04
N VAL A 139 0.11 5.96 -7.73
CA VAL A 139 -0.06 4.85 -6.77
C VAL A 139 -1.54 4.52 -6.62
N ASP A 140 -1.91 3.28 -6.94
CA ASP A 140 -3.30 2.84 -6.96
C ASP A 140 -3.70 2.14 -5.65
N LEU A 141 -2.77 1.35 -5.08
CA LEU A 141 -2.99 0.64 -3.80
C LEU A 141 -1.77 0.77 -2.88
N VAL A 142 -2.03 0.75 -1.58
CA VAL A 142 -1.01 0.62 -0.54
C VAL A 142 -1.17 -0.74 0.13
N ALA A 143 -0.15 -1.58 0.02
CA ALA A 143 -0.10 -2.89 0.65
C ALA A 143 0.81 -2.85 1.89
N ARG A 144 0.48 -3.61 2.93
CA ARG A 144 1.31 -3.80 4.12
C ARG A 144 1.40 -5.26 4.50
N LYS A 145 2.61 -5.72 4.82
CA LYS A 145 2.88 -7.09 5.26
C LYS A 145 4.05 -7.06 6.25
N ASP A 146 3.90 -7.74 7.37
CA ASP A 146 4.92 -7.83 8.42
C ASP A 146 5.43 -6.45 8.91
N GLY A 147 4.54 -5.45 8.95
CA GLY A 147 4.86 -4.06 9.33
C GLY A 147 5.42 -3.19 8.20
N GLU A 148 5.88 -3.79 7.11
CA GLU A 148 6.49 -3.11 5.96
C GLU A 148 5.44 -2.52 5.01
N LYS A 149 5.75 -1.37 4.40
CA LYS A 149 4.86 -0.65 3.46
C LYS A 149 5.31 -0.92 2.02
N TYR A 150 4.34 -1.25 1.15
CA TYR A 150 4.53 -1.48 -0.27
C TYR A 150 3.58 -0.62 -1.10
N LEU A 151 4.10 0.04 -2.13
CA LEU A 151 3.28 0.80 -3.08
C LEU A 151 2.93 -0.06 -4.29
N VAL A 152 1.70 0.04 -4.78
CA VAL A 152 1.24 -0.74 -5.93
C VAL A 152 0.71 0.21 -6.99
N GLN A 153 1.25 0.08 -8.19
CA GLN A 153 0.79 0.79 -9.38
C GLN A 153 0.27 -0.21 -10.42
N CYS A 154 -0.98 0.01 -10.83
CA CYS A 154 -1.71 -0.76 -11.82
C CYS A 154 -1.77 0.02 -13.15
N LYS A 155 -1.09 -0.47 -14.20
CA LYS A 155 -1.23 0.09 -15.55
C LYS A 155 -2.07 -0.84 -16.42
N GLN A 156 -3.26 -0.38 -16.82
CA GLN A 156 -4.20 -1.14 -17.64
C GLN A 156 -4.03 -0.86 -19.16
N TRP A 157 -4.12 -1.94 -19.96
CA TRP A 157 -4.35 -2.18 -21.40
C TRP A 157 -4.00 -1.20 -22.54
N ARG A 158 -3.80 0.12 -22.35
CA ARG A 158 -3.56 1.01 -23.52
C ARG A 158 -2.20 0.80 -24.19
N SER A 159 -1.25 0.24 -23.46
CA SER A 159 0.02 -0.21 -24.02
C SER A 159 0.17 -1.69 -23.74
N LEU A 160 0.34 -2.49 -24.80
CA LEU A 160 0.73 -3.91 -24.66
C LEU A 160 2.05 -4.08 -23.88
N GLN A 161 2.86 -3.01 -23.80
CA GLN A 161 4.13 -3.02 -23.08
C GLN A 161 4.29 -1.83 -22.12
N VAL A 162 4.68 -2.12 -20.88
CA VAL A 162 5.05 -1.13 -19.88
C VAL A 162 6.55 -0.88 -19.91
N GLY A 163 6.94 0.38 -20.09
CA GLY A 163 8.33 0.81 -20.18
C GLY A 163 8.94 1.28 -18.85
N VAL A 164 10.23 1.61 -18.91
CA VAL A 164 11.01 2.12 -17.77
C VAL A 164 10.40 3.35 -17.08
N PRO A 165 9.76 4.33 -17.79
CA PRO A 165 9.24 5.53 -17.14
C PRO A 165 8.28 5.21 -15.99
N THR A 166 7.33 4.30 -16.20
CA THR A 166 6.37 3.88 -15.17
C THR A 166 7.08 3.24 -13.97
N VAL A 167 8.01 2.32 -14.22
CA VAL A 167 8.73 1.64 -13.14
C VAL A 167 9.60 2.63 -12.34
N ARG A 168 10.16 3.64 -13.01
CA ARG A 168 10.95 4.70 -12.38
C ARG A 168 10.10 5.67 -11.57
N GLU A 169 8.91 6.01 -12.06
CA GLU A 169 7.94 6.84 -11.36
C GLU A 169 7.55 6.20 -10.02
N LEU A 170 7.16 4.91 -10.03
CA LEU A 170 6.86 4.18 -8.79
C LEU A 170 8.09 4.11 -7.87
N TYR A 171 9.28 3.88 -8.43
CA TYR A 171 10.51 3.87 -7.62
C TYR A 171 10.75 5.21 -6.90
N GLY A 172 10.49 6.32 -7.58
CA GLY A 172 10.57 7.66 -6.98
C GLY A 172 9.54 7.85 -5.87
N ALA A 173 8.29 7.42 -6.11
CA ALA A 173 7.24 7.46 -5.10
C ALA A 173 7.59 6.63 -3.86
N MET A 174 8.18 5.43 -4.04
CA MET A 174 8.63 4.59 -2.94
C MET A 174 9.66 5.30 -2.06
N ALA A 175 10.63 5.98 -2.68
CA ALA A 175 11.65 6.73 -1.95
C ALA A 175 11.04 7.93 -1.19
N ALA A 176 10.10 8.65 -1.81
CA ALA A 176 9.43 9.79 -1.19
C ALA A 176 8.51 9.38 -0.02
N GLU A 177 7.87 8.21 -0.11
CA GLU A 177 6.90 7.73 0.88
C GLU A 177 7.47 6.77 1.93
N GLY A 178 8.78 6.48 1.88
CA GLY A 178 9.43 5.52 2.77
C GLY A 178 8.90 4.09 2.62
N ALA A 179 8.55 3.68 1.41
CA ALA A 179 8.06 2.32 1.15
C ALA A 179 9.24 1.36 0.94
N THR A 180 9.17 0.22 1.61
CA THR A 180 10.18 -0.85 1.59
C THR A 180 10.29 -1.49 0.21
N GLY A 181 9.16 -1.57 -0.50
CA GLY A 181 9.10 -2.12 -1.84
C GLY A 181 7.91 -1.60 -2.65
N GLY A 182 7.82 -2.06 -3.89
CA GLY A 182 6.70 -1.72 -4.76
C GLY A 182 6.38 -2.77 -5.81
N PHE A 183 5.14 -2.74 -6.28
CA PHE A 183 4.62 -3.63 -7.30
C PHE A 183 4.13 -2.81 -8.50
N VAL A 184 4.66 -3.11 -9.69
CA VAL A 184 4.06 -2.62 -10.94
C VAL A 184 3.32 -3.79 -11.56
N ILE A 185 2.01 -3.63 -11.74
CA ILE A 185 1.11 -4.69 -12.18
C ILE A 185 0.43 -4.27 -13.48
N THR A 186 0.47 -5.16 -14.48
CA THR A 186 -0.13 -4.91 -15.80
C THR A 186 -0.74 -6.19 -16.37
N SER A 187 -1.79 -6.05 -17.18
CA SER A 187 -2.32 -7.15 -18.00
C SER A 187 -1.47 -7.44 -19.24
N GLY A 188 -0.57 -6.52 -19.61
CA GLY A 188 0.35 -6.65 -20.74
C GLY A 188 1.68 -7.29 -20.35
N ARG A 189 2.77 -6.84 -20.99
CA ARG A 189 4.15 -7.27 -20.72
C ARG A 189 5.03 -6.10 -20.30
N PHE A 190 6.19 -6.39 -19.72
CA PHE A 190 7.23 -5.38 -19.46
C PHE A 190 8.31 -5.42 -20.53
N THR A 191 8.85 -4.25 -20.89
CA THR A 191 10.02 -4.18 -21.77
C THR A 191 11.27 -4.75 -21.08
N GLY A 192 12.24 -5.25 -21.86
CA GLY A 192 13.53 -5.73 -21.32
C GLY A 192 14.24 -4.69 -20.45
N PRO A 193 14.33 -3.41 -20.88
CA PRO A 193 14.88 -2.34 -20.05
C PRO A 193 14.11 -2.10 -18.75
N ALA A 194 12.77 -2.25 -18.74
CA ALA A 194 11.98 -2.14 -17.51
C ALA A 194 12.31 -3.26 -16.52
N LYS A 195 12.48 -4.49 -17.01
CA LYS A 195 12.92 -5.63 -16.19
C LYS A 195 14.34 -5.43 -15.64
N GLN A 196 15.27 -4.93 -16.46
CA GLN A 196 16.61 -4.58 -15.99
C GLN A 196 16.62 -3.46 -14.96
N PHE A 197 15.74 -2.47 -15.11
CA PHE A 197 15.59 -1.40 -14.12
C PHE A 197 14.98 -1.93 -12.81
N ALA A 198 14.05 -2.87 -12.84
CA ALA A 198 13.54 -3.48 -11.60
C ALA A 198 14.57 -4.41 -10.92
N SER A 199 15.46 -5.03 -11.69
CA SER A 199 16.47 -5.97 -11.17
C SER A 199 17.38 -5.33 -10.12
N GLY A 200 17.56 -6.01 -8.99
CA GLY A 200 18.38 -5.56 -7.86
C GLY A 200 17.79 -4.39 -7.06
N ARG A 201 16.52 -4.03 -7.31
CA ARG A 201 15.77 -3.04 -6.54
C ARG A 201 14.58 -3.72 -5.85
N ASN A 202 14.00 -3.07 -4.85
CA ASN A 202 12.80 -3.55 -4.16
C ASN A 202 11.52 -3.35 -5.00
N LEU A 203 11.60 -3.64 -6.30
CA LEU A 203 10.51 -3.49 -7.27
C LEU A 203 10.18 -4.85 -7.87
N ARG A 204 8.91 -5.25 -7.75
CA ARG A 204 8.39 -6.48 -8.34
C ARG A 204 7.48 -6.15 -9.52
N LEU A 205 7.82 -6.72 -10.67
CA LEU A 205 7.03 -6.58 -11.88
C LEU A 205 6.10 -7.79 -12.04
N VAL A 206 4.80 -7.53 -12.20
CA VAL A 206 3.77 -8.56 -12.36
C VAL A 206 3.09 -8.33 -13.69
N ASP A 207 3.46 -9.14 -14.69
CA ASP A 207 2.83 -9.09 -16.01
C ASP A 207 1.53 -9.90 -16.04
N GLY A 208 0.84 -9.88 -17.18
CA GLY A 208 -0.45 -10.55 -17.32
C GLY A 208 -0.39 -12.04 -17.06
N GLU A 209 0.73 -12.69 -17.38
CA GLU A 209 0.92 -14.13 -17.14
C GLU A 209 1.04 -14.42 -15.63
N LEU A 210 1.92 -13.70 -14.94
CA LEU A 210 2.08 -13.87 -13.49
C LEU A 210 0.82 -13.46 -12.72
N LEU A 211 0.12 -12.41 -13.16
CA LEU A 211 -1.13 -11.98 -12.57
C LEU A 211 -2.22 -13.06 -12.70
N ASN A 212 -2.34 -13.69 -13.88
CA ASN A 212 -3.27 -14.80 -14.08
C ASN A 212 -2.95 -15.99 -13.16
N GLN A 213 -1.68 -16.27 -12.89
CA GLN A 213 -1.29 -17.30 -11.92
C GLN A 213 -1.72 -16.93 -10.50
N TRP A 214 -1.58 -15.66 -10.10
CA TRP A 214 -2.04 -15.17 -8.79
C TRP A 214 -3.56 -15.32 -8.65
N ILE A 215 -4.31 -14.96 -9.69
CA ILE A 215 -5.76 -15.10 -9.73
C ILE A 215 -6.19 -16.58 -9.76
N ALA A 216 -5.45 -17.45 -10.45
CA ALA A 216 -5.73 -18.89 -10.42
C ALA A 216 -5.46 -19.49 -9.03
N ALA A 217 -4.44 -19.00 -8.33
CA ALA A 217 -4.12 -19.44 -6.97
C ALA A 217 -5.19 -19.02 -5.95
N THR A 218 -5.84 -17.85 -6.12
CA THR A 218 -6.95 -17.43 -5.24
C THR A 218 -8.21 -18.26 -5.41
N LYS A 219 -8.34 -18.98 -6.54
CA LYS A 219 -9.48 -19.86 -6.84
C LYS A 219 -9.37 -21.24 -6.19
N ARG A 220 -8.18 -21.66 -5.76
CA ARG A 220 -8.05 -22.89 -4.97
C ARG A 220 -8.52 -22.56 -3.54
N PRO A 221 -9.46 -23.31 -2.95
CA PRO A 221 -9.80 -23.16 -1.55
C PRO A 221 -8.60 -23.64 -0.71
N GLY A 222 -7.60 -22.78 -0.55
CA GLY A 222 -6.57 -22.92 0.46
C GLY A 222 -7.11 -22.39 1.79
N PRO A 223 -6.73 -22.99 2.92
CA PRO A 223 -7.26 -22.60 4.22
C PRO A 223 -7.00 -21.11 4.44
N ARG A 224 -8.06 -20.37 4.80
CA ARG A 224 -7.92 -18.99 5.26
C ARG A 224 -6.90 -19.00 6.41
N PRO A 225 -5.92 -18.07 6.44
CA PRO A 225 -5.12 -17.87 7.62
C PRO A 225 -6.03 -17.34 8.73
N THR A 226 -6.63 -18.26 9.48
CA THR A 226 -7.20 -17.99 10.78
C THR A 226 -6.01 -17.69 11.67
N SER A 227 -5.96 -16.47 12.19
CA SER A 227 -5.05 -16.09 13.27
C SER A 227 -5.25 -17.05 14.43
N ALA A 228 -4.41 -18.09 14.49
CA ALA A 228 -4.24 -18.95 15.65
C ALA A 228 -2.73 -19.06 15.86
N VAL A 229 -2.31 -18.45 16.95
CA VAL A 229 -0.95 -18.44 17.49
C VAL A 229 -0.67 -19.85 18.05
N VAL A 230 0.47 -20.40 17.61
CA VAL A 230 1.36 -21.39 18.28
C VAL A 230 0.86 -22.84 18.38
N GLU A 231 1.61 -23.78 17.79
CA GLU A 231 2.49 -24.65 18.58
C GLU A 231 3.58 -25.28 17.69
N GLU A 232 4.81 -25.10 18.13
CA GLU A 232 6.06 -25.62 17.61
C GLU A 232 6.18 -27.11 17.94
N GLN A 233 6.17 -27.99 16.94
CA GLN A 233 6.62 -29.38 17.09
C GLN A 233 7.60 -29.72 15.97
N VAL A 234 8.88 -29.54 16.29
CA VAL A 234 10.02 -30.06 15.53
C VAL A 234 10.30 -31.46 16.04
N GLU A 235 9.90 -32.48 15.28
CA GLU A 235 10.44 -33.84 15.45
C GLU A 235 11.77 -33.96 14.69
N PRO A 236 12.79 -34.59 15.30
CA PRO A 236 14.17 -34.46 14.85
C PRO A 236 14.47 -35.39 13.66
N VAL A 237 14.97 -34.82 12.57
CA VAL A 237 15.58 -35.60 11.49
C VAL A 237 17.04 -35.90 11.87
N ILE A 238 17.29 -37.19 12.01
CA ILE A 238 18.55 -37.86 12.31
C ILE A 238 19.62 -37.46 11.27
N VAL A 239 20.73 -36.91 11.75
CA VAL A 239 21.96 -36.69 10.96
C VAL A 239 22.89 -37.89 11.21
N PRO A 240 23.46 -38.56 10.19
CA PRO A 240 24.43 -39.61 10.42
C PRO A 240 25.75 -39.02 10.94
N GLU A 241 26.26 -39.67 11.96
CA GLU A 241 27.49 -39.41 12.71
C GLU A 241 28.74 -39.66 11.85
N VAL A 242 29.64 -38.67 11.77
CA VAL A 242 31.00 -38.85 11.24
C VAL A 242 32.00 -38.56 12.35
N ALA A 243 32.87 -39.54 12.59
CA ALA A 243 33.79 -39.66 13.70
C ALA A 243 34.96 -38.66 13.70
N LYS A 244 35.38 -38.31 14.92
CA LYS A 244 36.71 -37.82 15.40
C LYS A 244 37.89 -38.56 14.71
N ALA A 245 39.13 -38.08 14.54
CA ALA A 245 40.01 -36.99 15.06
C ALA A 245 41.42 -37.20 14.40
N PRO A 246 42.57 -36.56 14.76
CA PRO A 246 42.95 -35.18 15.16
C PRO A 246 44.21 -34.67 14.33
N PRO A 247 45.19 -33.90 14.85
CA PRO A 247 45.35 -32.44 14.66
C PRO A 247 46.71 -32.00 14.05
N VAL A 248 46.79 -30.94 13.22
CA VAL A 248 48.08 -30.22 13.04
C VAL A 248 47.89 -28.73 12.69
N ALA A 249 48.57 -27.89 13.50
CA ALA A 249 49.18 -26.58 13.28
C ALA A 249 48.34 -25.34 12.87
N GLU A 250 48.33 -24.37 13.79
CA GLU A 250 48.31 -22.94 13.47
C GLU A 250 49.55 -22.56 12.63
N PRO A 251 49.41 -21.58 11.71
CA PRO A 251 49.99 -20.28 12.04
C PRO A 251 49.07 -19.09 11.69
N SER A 252 48.89 -18.23 12.70
CA SER A 252 48.89 -16.78 12.66
C SER A 252 48.88 -16.09 11.28
N ALA A 253 47.75 -15.45 10.92
CA ALA A 253 47.71 -14.18 10.19
C ALA A 253 46.30 -13.58 10.20
N LYS A 254 46.13 -12.40 10.79
CA LYS A 254 44.95 -11.55 10.57
C LYS A 254 44.88 -11.11 9.09
N PRO A 255 43.70 -11.00 8.48
CA PRO A 255 43.45 -9.96 7.49
C PRO A 255 42.30 -9.04 7.89
N SER A 256 42.72 -7.80 8.17
CA SER A 256 42.12 -6.50 7.86
C SER A 256 40.78 -6.46 7.07
N PRO A 257 39.86 -5.51 7.40
CA PRO A 257 38.55 -5.39 6.76
C PRO A 257 38.65 -5.14 5.24
N ALA A 258 37.89 -5.92 4.47
CA ALA A 258 37.86 -5.86 3.02
C ALA A 258 37.37 -4.49 2.50
N LYS A 259 38.19 -3.86 1.65
CA LYS A 259 37.86 -2.66 0.87
C LYS A 259 36.77 -2.96 -0.18
N PRO A 260 35.96 -1.94 -0.58
CA PRO A 260 34.89 -2.11 -1.57
C PRO A 260 35.45 -2.61 -2.91
N VAL A 261 34.84 -3.68 -3.43
CA VAL A 261 35.23 -4.36 -4.67
C VAL A 261 34.99 -3.43 -5.86
N ALA A 262 36.06 -3.05 -6.55
CA ALA A 262 35.97 -2.22 -7.74
C ALA A 262 35.30 -2.98 -8.91
N PRO A 263 34.39 -2.34 -9.68
CA PRO A 263 33.74 -2.98 -10.82
C PRO A 263 34.71 -3.19 -12.00
N ALA A 264 34.39 -4.16 -12.86
CA ALA A 264 35.11 -4.38 -14.12
C ALA A 264 34.76 -3.33 -15.18
N CYS A 265 35.74 -2.96 -16.00
CA CYS A 265 35.60 -2.03 -17.12
C CYS A 265 34.69 -2.59 -18.22
N PRO A 266 33.71 -1.84 -18.75
CA PRO A 266 32.80 -2.32 -19.78
C PRO A 266 33.47 -2.59 -21.15
N HIS A 267 34.66 -2.05 -21.40
CA HIS A 267 35.34 -2.20 -22.69
C HIS A 267 36.42 -3.29 -22.70
N CYS A 268 37.20 -3.42 -21.62
CA CYS A 268 38.33 -4.35 -21.57
C CYS A 268 38.32 -5.29 -20.36
N ARG A 269 37.27 -5.24 -19.52
CA ARG A 269 37.08 -6.05 -18.30
C ARG A 269 38.16 -5.93 -17.22
N LYS A 270 39.20 -5.12 -17.41
CA LYS A 270 40.20 -4.79 -16.40
C LYS A 270 39.58 -4.04 -15.21
N PRO A 271 40.19 -4.10 -14.01
CA PRO A 271 39.66 -3.43 -12.83
C PRO A 271 39.62 -1.90 -13.02
N MET A 272 38.65 -1.26 -12.38
CA MET A 272 38.50 0.19 -12.43
C MET A 272 39.05 0.86 -11.16
N VAL A 273 39.49 2.10 -11.30
CA VAL A 273 40.01 2.95 -10.20
C VAL A 273 39.20 4.23 -10.12
N ILE A 274 38.99 4.77 -8.92
CA ILE A 274 38.26 6.03 -8.75
C ILE A 274 39.13 7.19 -9.25
N ARG A 275 38.55 8.08 -10.04
CA ARG A 275 39.17 9.31 -10.55
C ARG A 275 38.19 10.47 -10.40
N VAL A 276 38.73 11.68 -10.26
CA VAL A 276 37.94 12.92 -10.17
C VAL A 276 37.82 13.53 -11.56
N ALA A 277 36.61 13.89 -11.98
CA ALA A 277 36.40 14.58 -13.25
C ALA A 277 36.94 16.02 -13.18
N ARG A 278 37.84 16.38 -14.08
CA ARG A 278 38.45 17.72 -14.15
C ARG A 278 37.63 18.73 -14.95
N SER A 279 36.68 18.26 -15.77
CA SER A 279 35.88 19.11 -16.67
C SER A 279 34.54 18.45 -17.03
N GLY A 280 33.56 19.27 -17.43
CA GLY A 280 32.21 18.84 -17.83
C GLY A 280 31.16 18.99 -16.71
N ALA A 281 29.93 18.55 -16.99
CA ALA A 281 28.76 18.70 -16.08
C ALA A 281 28.92 18.02 -14.71
N ASN A 282 29.92 17.15 -14.54
CA ASN A 282 30.24 16.46 -13.29
C ASN A 282 31.65 16.81 -12.77
N ALA A 283 32.20 17.99 -13.13
CA ALA A 283 33.51 18.42 -12.64
C ALA A 283 33.55 18.42 -11.10
N GLY A 284 34.60 17.82 -10.53
CA GLY A 284 34.73 17.57 -9.09
C GLY A 284 34.08 16.27 -8.60
N GLY A 285 33.32 15.55 -9.43
CA GLY A 285 32.71 14.27 -9.08
C GLY A 285 33.66 13.07 -9.24
N ASP A 286 33.50 12.09 -8.34
CA ASP A 286 34.19 10.80 -8.42
C ASP A 286 33.52 9.88 -9.46
N PHE A 287 34.33 9.23 -10.29
CA PHE A 287 33.88 8.20 -11.21
C PHE A 287 34.88 7.04 -11.29
N TRP A 288 34.41 5.86 -11.65
CA TRP A 288 35.27 4.73 -11.98
C TRP A 288 35.88 4.93 -13.36
N GLY A 289 37.21 5.01 -13.45
CA GLY A 289 37.97 5.00 -14.70
C GLY A 289 38.75 3.69 -14.87
N CYS A 290 38.89 3.22 -16.11
CA CYS A 290 39.68 2.02 -16.39
C CYS A 290 41.15 2.16 -15.94
N SER A 291 41.69 1.13 -15.28
CA SER A 291 43.11 1.07 -14.88
C SER A 291 44.10 1.16 -16.06
N SER A 292 43.69 0.77 -17.27
CA SER A 292 44.54 0.81 -18.48
C SER A 292 44.41 2.10 -19.30
N TYR A 293 43.93 3.19 -18.72
CA TYR A 293 44.00 4.50 -19.36
C TYR A 293 45.48 4.92 -19.57
N PRO A 294 45.90 5.41 -20.76
CA PRO A 294 45.06 5.92 -21.85
C PRO A 294 44.61 4.89 -22.91
N GLY A 295 45.12 3.66 -22.90
CA GLY A 295 44.78 2.61 -23.88
C GLY A 295 43.34 2.10 -23.82
N CYS A 296 42.62 2.33 -22.72
CA CYS A 296 41.19 2.09 -22.61
C CYS A 296 40.50 3.25 -21.87
N LYS A 297 39.53 3.90 -22.53
CA LYS A 297 38.80 5.07 -22.02
C LYS A 297 37.46 4.73 -21.33
N GLY A 298 37.32 3.50 -20.83
CA GLY A 298 36.08 3.08 -20.16
C GLY A 298 35.85 3.80 -18.84
N ILE A 299 34.62 4.29 -18.63
CA ILE A 299 34.18 5.00 -17.43
C ILE A 299 32.86 4.43 -16.88
N ARG A 300 32.63 4.52 -15.57
CA ARG A 300 31.33 4.21 -14.93
C ARG A 300 31.04 5.23 -13.82
N PRO A 301 29.80 5.73 -13.70
CA PRO A 301 29.43 6.66 -12.63
C PRO A 301 29.45 5.96 -11.27
N ILE A 302 29.84 6.70 -10.22
CA ILE A 302 29.70 6.28 -8.82
C ILE A 302 28.42 6.93 -8.29
N PHE A 303 27.36 6.15 -8.12
CA PHE A 303 26.15 6.64 -7.46
C PHE A 303 26.40 6.65 -5.96
N ARG A 304 26.75 7.83 -5.42
CA ARG A 304 26.72 8.04 -3.96
C ARG A 304 25.25 8.25 -3.58
N PRO A 305 24.66 7.45 -2.68
CA PRO A 305 23.34 7.76 -2.13
C PRO A 305 23.41 9.14 -1.46
N LEU A 306 22.45 10.01 -1.78
CA LEU A 306 22.22 11.29 -1.10
C LEU A 306 21.50 11.04 0.23
#